data_AF-A0A330HXA1-F1
#
_entry.id   AF-A0A330HXA1-F1
#
_cell.length_a   1.000
_cell.length_b   1.000
_cell.length_c   1.000
_cell.angle_alpha   90.00
_cell.angle_beta   90.00
_cell.angle_gamma   90.00
#
_symmetry.space_group_name_H-M   'P 1'
#
loop_
_entity.id
_entity.type
_entity.pdbx_description
1 polymer ?
#
loop_
_entity_poly.entity_id
_entity_poly.type
_entity_poly.pdbx_seq_one_letter_code
_entity_poly.pdbx_strand_id
1 'polypeptide(L)' 'MLDSLNLQVGDELQIIDTDDGVILRPVRHDNYKRQINAARVVMDKYEAALQKLAKEAGY' A
#
# COMPACT_ATOMS: atom_id res chain seq x y z
N MET A 1 -24.01 10.77 -6.99
CA MET A 1 -24.27 9.73 -5.98
C MET A 1 -23.00 8.96 -5.62
N LEU A 2 -22.09 8.69 -6.56
CA LEU A 2 -20.76 8.13 -6.25
C LEU A 2 -19.76 9.19 -5.74
N ASP A 3 -19.83 10.44 -6.23
CA ASP A 3 -18.93 11.53 -5.78
C ASP A 3 -19.07 11.88 -4.29
N SER A 4 -20.27 11.71 -3.73
CA SER A 4 -20.54 11.96 -2.30
C SER A 4 -19.92 10.93 -1.37
N LEU A 5 -19.44 9.81 -1.90
CA LEU A 5 -18.79 8.74 -1.13
C LEU A 5 -17.26 8.83 -1.17
N ASN A 6 -16.70 9.83 -1.87
CA ASN A 6 -15.26 10.04 -2.05
C ASN A 6 -14.53 8.77 -2.51
N LEU A 7 -15.21 7.95 -3.33
CA LEU A 7 -14.68 6.72 -3.90
C LEU A 7 -13.93 7.05 -5.18
N GLN A 8 -12.71 6.54 -5.32
CA GLN A 8 -11.90 6.68 -6.52
C GLN A 8 -11.90 5.40 -7.35
N VAL A 9 -11.64 5.55 -8.65
CA VAL A 9 -11.45 4.39 -9.54
C VAL A 9 -10.27 3.57 -9.02
N GLY A 10 -10.51 2.29 -8.74
CA GLY A 10 -9.52 1.36 -8.19
C GLY A 10 -9.64 1.12 -6.68
N ASP A 11 -10.55 1.80 -5.97
CA ASP A 11 -10.83 1.50 -4.57
C ASP A 11 -11.47 0.11 -4.41
N GLU A 12 -11.02 -0.62 -3.40
CA GLU A 12 -11.57 -1.92 -3.04
C GLU A 12 -12.77 -1.76 -2.11
N LEU A 13 -13.86 -2.45 -2.42
CA LEU A 13 -15.09 -2.44 -1.64
C LEU A 13 -15.38 -3.84 -1.09
N GLN A 14 -15.69 -3.91 0.20
CA GLN A 14 -16.28 -5.10 0.79
C GLN A 14 -17.78 -5.12 0.48
N ILE A 15 -18.24 -6.26 -0.05
CA ILE A 15 -19.64 -6.54 -0.28
C ILE A 15 -20.18 -7.29 0.93
N ILE A 16 -21.27 -6.80 1.51
CA ILE A 16 -21.97 -7.45 2.62
C ILE A 16 -23.41 -7.67 2.17
N ASP A 17 -23.77 -8.94 1.99
CA ASP A 17 -25.14 -9.35 1.69
C ASP A 17 -25.97 -9.34 2.97
N THR A 18 -27.13 -8.71 2.90
CA THR A 18 -28.13 -8.64 3.97
C THR A 18 -29.47 -9.10 3.43
N ASP A 19 -30.39 -9.48 4.32
CA ASP A 19 -31.71 -9.96 3.92
C ASP A 19 -32.51 -8.93 3.09
N ASP A 20 -32.23 -7.63 3.27
CA ASP A 20 -32.90 -6.52 2.59
C ASP A 20 -32.07 -5.89 1.45
N GLY A 21 -30.91 -6.47 1.11
CA GLY A 21 -30.08 -6.00 0.00
C GLY A 21 -28.58 -6.07 0.23
N VAL A 22 -27.83 -5.28 -0.54
CA VAL A 22 -26.37 -5.32 -0.57
C VAL A 22 -25.78 -4.01 -0.05
N ILE A 23 -24.88 -4.12 0.93
CA ILE A 23 -24.11 -2.99 1.45
C ILE A 23 -22.70 -3.02 0.85
N LEU A 24 -22.29 -1.91 0.24
CA LEU A 24 -20.92 -1.69 -0.23
C LEU A 24 -20.16 -0.82 0.76
N ARG A 25 -19.07 -1.35 1.34
CA ARG A 25 -18.25 -0.64 2.32
C ARG A 25 -16.82 -0.46 1.79
N PRO A 26 -16.26 0.76 1.80
CA PRO A 26 -14.86 0.97 1.42
C PRO A 26 -13.92 0.19 2.34
N VAL A 27 -13.02 -0.59 1.75
CA VAL A 27 -11.96 -1.25 2.51
C VAL A 27 -10.92 -0.18 2.87
N ARG A 28 -10.81 0.15 4.15
CA ARG A 28 -9.67 0.94 4.62
C ARG A 28 -8.45 0.04 4.58
N HIS A 29 -7.67 0.15 3.51
CA HIS A 29 -6.33 -0.43 3.52
C HIS A 29 -5.52 0.34 4.57
N ASP A 30 -4.93 -0.39 5.50
CA ASP A 30 -3.80 0.09 6.31
C ASP A 30 -2.61 0.31 5.36
N ASN A 31 -2.69 1.37 4.55
CA ASN A 31 -1.74 1.73 3.49
C ASN A 31 -0.31 1.86 4.02
N TYR A 32 -0.16 2.07 5.33
CA TYR A 32 1.11 2.06 6.02
C TYR A 32 1.92 0.76 5.80
N LYS A 33 1.31 -0.43 5.93
CA LYS A 33 2.06 -1.70 5.79
C LYS A 33 2.53 -1.92 4.35
N ARG A 34 1.68 -1.61 3.37
CA ARG A 34 2.08 -1.68 1.94
C ARG A 34 3.17 -0.66 1.61
N GLN A 35 3.09 0.56 2.14
CA GLN A 35 4.10 1.59 1.93
C GLN A 35 5.44 1.23 2.58
N ILE A 36 5.44 0.71 3.82
CA ILE A 36 6.66 0.23 4.50
C ILE A 36 7.29 -0.93 3.72
N ASN A 37 6.50 -1.88 3.23
CA ASN A 37 7.01 -3.00 2.45
C ASN A 37 7.59 -2.54 1.11
N ALA A 38 6.94 -1.60 0.41
CA ALA A 38 7.46 -1.02 -0.83
C ALA A 38 8.77 -0.24 -0.57
N ALA A 39 8.83 0.53 0.52
CA ALA A 39 10.03 1.25 0.92
C ALA A 39 11.18 0.28 1.22
N ARG A 40 10.92 -0.84 1.91
CA ARG A 40 11.94 -1.87 2.20
C ARG A 40 12.53 -2.48 0.93
N VAL A 41 11.70 -2.85 -0.05
CA VAL A 41 12.19 -3.40 -1.33
C VAL A 41 13.12 -2.43 -2.07
N VAL A 42 12.85 -1.13 -1.95
CA VAL A 42 13.70 -0.09 -2.54
C VAL A 42 14.99 0.08 -1.73
N MET A 43 14.90 0.11 -0.40
CA MET A 43 16.04 0.25 0.49
C MET A 43 17.02 -0.92 0.40
N ASP A 44 16.54 -2.16 0.26
CA ASP A 44 17.39 -3.35 0.07
C ASP A 44 18.28 -3.24 -1.18
N LYS A 45 17.79 -2.59 -2.25
CA LYS A 45 18.57 -2.34 -3.47
C LYS A 45 19.68 -1.30 -3.25
N TYR A 46 19.40 -0.29 -2.45
CA TYR A 46 20.39 0.74 -2.12
C TYR A 46 21.41 0.24 -1.09
N GLU A 47 21.02 -0.67 -0.19
CA GLU A 47 21.91 -1.25 0.81
C GLU A 47 23.13 -1.93 0.16
N ALA A 48 22.91 -2.77 -0.85
CA ALA A 48 24.00 -3.44 -1.56
C ALA A 48 24.98 -2.46 -2.25
N ALA A 49 24.44 -1.39 -2.83
CA ALA A 49 25.25 -0.35 -3.47
C ALA A 49 26.06 0.45 -2.44
N LEU A 50 25.44 0.81 -1.31
CA LEU A 50 26.07 1.54 -0.22
C LEU A 50 27.14 0.70 0.49
N GLN A 51 26.91 -0.60 0.72
CA GLN A 51 27.91 -1.51 1.27
C GLN A 51 29.14 -1.65 0.37
N LYS A 52 28.93 -1.75 -0.95
CA LYS A 52 30.04 -1.79 -1.91
C LYS A 52 30.84 -0.49 -1.89
N LEU A 53 30.16 0.65 -1.85
CA LEU A 53 30.80 1.96 -1.76
C LEU A 53 31.60 2.12 -0.46
N ALA A 54 31.06 1.69 0.68
CA ALA A 54 31.76 1.74 1.96
C ALA A 54 33.05 0.91 1.94
N LYS A 55 32.99 -0.29 1.35
CA LYS A 55 34.15 -1.17 1.16
C LYS A 55 35.22 -0.56 0.25
N GLU A 56 34.81 0.17 -0.80
CA GLU A 56 35.72 0.91 -1.68
C GLU A 56 36.30 2.16 -1.01
N ALA A 57 35.56 2.77 -0.08
CA ALA A 57 35.98 3.94 0.70
C ALA A 57 36.82 3.58 1.94
N GLY A 58 37.03 2.29 2.23
CA GLY A 58 37.91 1.82 3.32
C GLY A 58 37.28 1.86 4.72
N TYR A 59 35.94 1.84 4.81
CA TYR A 59 35.20 1.67 6.07
C TYR A 59 34.93 0.19 6.38
#